data_AF-A0A9X2KVJ2-F1
#
_entry.id   AF-A0A9X2KVJ2-F1
#
_cell.length_a   1.000
_cell.length_b   1.000
_cell.length_c   1.000
_cell.angle_alpha   90.00
_cell.angle_beta   90.00
_cell.angle_gamma   90.00
#
_symmetry.space_group_name_H-M   'P 1'
#
loop_
_entity.id
_entity.type
_entity.pdbx_description
1 polymer ?
#
loop_
_entity_poly.entity_id
_entity_poly.type
_entity_poly.pdbx_seq_one_letter_code
_entity_poly.pdbx_strand_id
1 'polypeptide(L)'
;MRLALTRLFCLCILLSACGGDSYVHPCDLEGYYSHFSITDYTSRAVNHDQPITRETNFWAEALEGTAVPWDHVGLELEAEIVKSVAQNTPDKMRFSLFAQSQACSLPAPEPIQSITHISLVSDNAYTDEYPAGSDLSELIAVYGYHSVEGNLQDFVASQPPAREWLRLFFTLEPQYERHTFTITVELDDGSVFVKDFPELALMPSITTQQ
;
A
#
# COMPACT_ATOMS: atom_id res chain seq x y z
N MET A 1 -33.61 36.05 62.77
CA MET A 1 -33.88 35.93 61.31
C MET A 1 -32.62 36.25 60.49
N ARG A 2 -31.49 35.57 60.74
CA ARG A 2 -30.17 35.84 60.12
C ARG A 2 -29.34 34.57 59.84
N LEU A 3 -29.96 33.40 59.73
CA LEU A 3 -29.24 32.14 59.49
C LEU A 3 -29.63 31.39 58.21
N ALA A 4 -30.53 31.94 57.38
CA ALA A 4 -31.01 31.26 56.17
C ALA A 4 -30.33 31.72 54.87
N LEU A 5 -29.66 32.88 54.85
CA LEU A 5 -29.10 33.42 53.60
C LEU A 5 -27.70 32.90 53.25
N THR A 6 -26.91 32.46 54.23
CA THR A 6 -25.50 32.08 54.01
C THR A 6 -25.32 30.66 53.45
N ARG A 7 -26.33 29.79 53.54
CA ARG A 7 -26.28 28.44 52.96
C ARG A 7 -26.67 28.38 51.49
N LEU A 8 -27.39 29.39 50.98
CA LEU A 8 -27.80 29.44 49.56
C LEU A 8 -26.65 29.93 48.66
N PHE A 9 -25.73 30.73 49.18
CA PHE A 9 -24.63 31.29 48.39
C PHE A 9 -23.49 30.28 48.12
N CYS A 10 -23.27 29.30 48.99
CA CYS A 10 -22.30 28.22 48.76
C CYS A 10 -22.76 27.16 47.76
N LEU A 11 -24.08 27.04 47.50
CA LEU A 11 -24.60 26.03 46.57
C LEU A 11 -24.49 26.46 45.09
N CYS A 12 -24.47 27.77 44.82
CA CYS A 12 -24.36 28.29 43.45
C CYS A 12 -22.92 28.29 42.90
N ILE A 13 -21.91 28.26 43.77
CA ILE A 13 -20.50 28.19 43.35
C ILE A 13 -20.10 26.75 42.97
N LEU A 14 -20.85 25.74 43.40
CA LEU A 14 -20.60 24.35 43.05
C LEU A 14 -21.27 23.89 41.73
N LEU A 15 -22.11 24.72 41.11
CA LEU A 15 -22.86 24.38 39.89
C LEU A 15 -22.40 25.11 38.62
N SER A 16 -21.36 25.96 38.71
CA SER A 16 -20.77 26.65 37.54
C SER A 16 -19.45 26.05 37.05
N ALA A 17 -18.95 24.99 37.69
CA ALA A 17 -17.82 24.20 37.20
C ALA A 17 -18.29 23.02 36.32
N CYS A 18 -19.10 23.32 35.31
CA CYS A 18 -19.28 22.46 34.13
C CYS A 18 -19.23 23.38 32.89
N GLY A 19 -18.20 24.24 32.85
CA GLY A 19 -17.80 24.92 31.64
C GLY A 19 -17.14 23.88 30.75
N GLY A 20 -17.67 23.70 29.54
CA GLY A 20 -17.33 22.61 28.64
C GLY A 20 -15.84 22.44 28.46
N ASP A 21 -15.30 21.38 29.08
CA ASP A 21 -14.08 20.78 28.58
C ASP A 21 -14.48 20.12 27.28
N SER A 22 -14.06 20.74 26.17
CA SER A 22 -13.88 20.06 24.90
C SER A 22 -13.04 18.82 25.21
N TYR A 23 -13.71 17.67 25.32
CA TYR A 23 -13.08 16.37 25.45
C TYR A 23 -12.29 16.15 24.16
N VAL A 24 -11.03 16.57 24.16
CA VAL A 24 -10.07 16.17 23.14
C VAL A 24 -9.87 14.69 23.37
N HIS A 25 -10.32 13.86 22.41
CA HIS A 25 -10.14 12.43 22.54
C HIS A 25 -8.63 12.19 22.67
N PRO A 26 -8.15 11.29 23.55
CA PRO A 26 -6.72 10.96 23.61
C PRO A 26 -6.16 10.37 22.30
N CYS A 27 -7.03 10.16 21.29
CA CYS A 27 -6.66 9.78 19.93
C CYS A 27 -6.81 10.92 18.90
N ASP A 28 -7.22 12.12 19.31
CA ASP A 28 -7.09 13.33 18.50
C ASP A 28 -5.62 13.76 18.53
N LEU A 29 -4.80 12.94 17.87
CA LEU A 29 -3.39 13.20 17.61
C LEU A 29 -3.27 14.24 16.49
N GLU A 30 -3.92 15.39 16.67
CA GLU A 30 -3.69 16.55 15.81
C GLU A 30 -2.20 16.90 15.89
N GLY A 31 -1.47 16.67 14.80
CA GLY A 31 -0.06 17.02 14.67
C GLY A 31 0.95 15.88 14.66
N TYR A 32 0.52 14.60 14.71
CA TYR A 32 1.40 13.47 14.39
C TYR A 32 1.07 12.92 13.00
N TYR A 33 1.61 13.60 11.98
CA TYR A 33 1.61 13.08 10.61
C TYR A 33 2.97 12.43 10.36
N SER A 34 2.96 11.14 10.09
CA SER A 34 4.12 10.44 9.54
C SER A 34 3.96 10.34 8.04
N HIS A 35 4.96 10.78 7.30
CA HIS A 35 5.03 10.61 5.86
C HIS A 35 6.18 9.68 5.51
N PHE A 36 6.17 9.11 4.31
CA PHE A 36 7.33 8.42 3.78
C PHE A 36 7.61 8.80 2.33
N SER A 37 8.87 8.68 1.95
CA SER A 37 9.32 8.76 0.56
C SER A 37 9.95 7.44 0.15
N ILE A 38 9.70 7.02 -1.07
CA ILE A 38 10.31 5.87 -1.72
C ILE A 38 11.69 6.27 -2.22
N THR A 39 12.69 5.47 -1.86
CA THR A 39 14.09 5.66 -2.27
C THR A 39 14.57 4.61 -3.26
N ASP A 40 13.95 3.44 -3.27
CA ASP A 40 14.20 2.38 -4.25
C ASP A 40 13.04 1.36 -4.24
N TYR A 41 13.09 0.40 -5.15
CA TYR A 41 12.26 -0.79 -5.14
C TYR A 41 13.11 -2.06 -5.18
N THR A 42 12.59 -3.14 -4.59
CA THR A 42 13.06 -4.50 -4.83
C THR A 42 11.99 -5.26 -5.62
N SER A 43 12.41 -6.10 -6.56
CA SER A 43 11.53 -6.90 -7.43
C SER A 43 11.60 -8.37 -7.06
N ARG A 44 10.45 -9.03 -7.07
CA ARG A 44 10.37 -10.50 -6.98
C ARG A 44 9.14 -11.03 -7.70
N ALA A 45 9.24 -12.26 -8.18
CA ALA A 45 8.09 -12.98 -8.67
C ALA A 45 7.49 -13.81 -7.53
N VAL A 46 6.17 -13.91 -7.48
CA VAL A 46 5.42 -14.62 -6.44
C VAL A 46 4.51 -15.66 -7.07
N ASN A 47 4.44 -16.84 -6.45
CA ASN A 47 3.56 -17.92 -6.89
C ASN A 47 2.27 -17.95 -6.08
N HIS A 48 1.22 -18.49 -6.70
CA HIS A 48 -0.09 -18.66 -6.11
C HIS A 48 -0.55 -20.11 -6.25
N ASP A 49 -1.18 -20.64 -5.20
CA ASP A 49 -1.76 -22.00 -5.23
C ASP A 49 -3.02 -22.07 -6.10
N GLN A 50 -3.67 -20.94 -6.33
CA GLN A 50 -4.90 -20.81 -7.10
C GLN A 50 -4.75 -19.74 -8.18
N PRO A 51 -5.49 -19.85 -9.30
CA PRO A 51 -5.57 -18.79 -10.29
C PRO A 51 -5.92 -17.45 -9.64
N ILE A 52 -5.18 -16.40 -10.00
CA ILE A 52 -5.39 -15.04 -9.49
C ILE A 52 -6.73 -14.53 -10.04
N THR A 53 -7.81 -14.77 -9.29
CA THR A 53 -9.18 -14.55 -9.76
C THR A 53 -9.95 -13.49 -9.00
N ARG A 54 -9.59 -13.20 -7.73
CA ARG A 54 -9.97 -11.98 -6.98
C ARG A 54 -9.60 -11.98 -5.49
N GLU A 55 -9.39 -13.13 -4.89
CA GLU A 55 -9.00 -13.26 -3.48
C GLU A 55 -7.97 -14.38 -3.34
N THR A 56 -6.69 -14.05 -3.49
CA THR A 56 -5.61 -15.02 -3.30
C THR A 56 -4.73 -14.59 -2.13
N ASN A 57 -4.45 -15.52 -1.24
CA ASN A 57 -3.43 -15.34 -0.23
C ASN A 57 -2.05 -15.57 -0.89
N PHE A 58 -1.06 -14.74 -0.56
CA PHE A 58 0.28 -14.76 -1.13
C PHE A 58 1.15 -15.76 -0.37
N TRP A 59 1.57 -16.84 -1.01
CA TRP A 59 2.40 -17.84 -0.37
C TRP A 59 3.48 -18.32 -1.35
N ALA A 60 4.69 -17.83 -1.09
CA ALA A 60 5.98 -18.18 -1.70
C ALA A 60 6.45 -17.37 -2.91
N GLU A 61 7.75 -17.10 -2.90
CA GLU A 61 8.53 -16.52 -3.99
C GLU A 61 8.65 -17.55 -5.13
N ALA A 62 8.48 -17.10 -6.36
CA ALA A 62 8.68 -17.95 -7.53
C ALA A 62 10.18 -18.20 -7.72
N LEU A 63 10.57 -19.48 -7.72
CA LEU A 63 11.96 -19.88 -7.94
C LEU A 63 12.31 -19.74 -9.43
N GLU A 64 13.42 -19.06 -9.72
CA GLU A 64 13.96 -18.81 -11.06
C GLU A 64 13.95 -20.09 -11.93
N GLY A 65 13.43 -19.98 -13.15
CA GLY A 65 13.39 -21.08 -14.13
C GLY A 65 12.39 -22.21 -13.82
N THR A 66 11.59 -22.11 -12.75
CA THR A 66 10.53 -23.06 -12.47
C THR A 66 9.35 -22.81 -13.39
N ALA A 67 8.83 -23.90 -13.98
CA ALA A 67 7.65 -23.82 -14.83
C ALA A 67 6.39 -23.68 -13.97
N VAL A 68 5.62 -22.61 -14.17
CA VAL A 68 4.44 -22.25 -13.38
C VAL A 68 3.30 -21.84 -14.32
N PRO A 69 2.03 -22.21 -14.05
CA PRO A 69 0.90 -21.68 -14.80
C PRO A 69 0.90 -20.14 -14.79
N TRP A 70 0.69 -19.51 -15.94
CA TRP A 70 0.80 -18.05 -16.07
C TRP A 70 -0.15 -17.29 -15.14
N ASP A 71 -1.35 -17.84 -14.89
CA ASP A 71 -2.39 -17.29 -14.02
C ASP A 71 -2.14 -17.57 -12.52
N HIS A 72 -1.04 -18.23 -12.19
CA HIS A 72 -0.57 -18.49 -10.84
C HIS A 72 0.68 -17.66 -10.47
N VAL A 73 1.14 -16.77 -11.35
CA VAL A 73 2.34 -15.94 -11.11
C VAL A 73 1.97 -14.47 -11.02
N GLY A 74 2.48 -13.81 -9.99
CA GLY A 74 2.44 -12.36 -9.83
C GLY A 74 3.85 -11.76 -9.85
N LEU A 75 3.94 -10.49 -10.22
CA LEU A 75 5.14 -9.67 -10.10
C LEU A 75 4.93 -8.69 -8.93
N GLU A 76 5.84 -8.68 -7.97
CA GLU A 76 5.76 -7.83 -6.78
C GLU A 76 6.95 -6.87 -6.70
N LEU A 77 6.64 -5.60 -6.43
CA LEU A 77 7.61 -4.58 -6.06
C LEU A 77 7.39 -4.21 -4.59
N GLU A 78 8.46 -4.27 -3.80
CA GLU A 78 8.51 -3.83 -2.40
C GLU A 78 9.42 -2.59 -2.31
N ALA A 79 8.87 -1.48 -1.83
CA ALA A 79 9.55 -0.20 -1.77
C ALA A 79 10.49 -0.11 -0.57
N GLU A 80 11.68 0.43 -0.80
CA GLU A 80 12.53 0.95 0.26
C GLU A 80 12.06 2.36 0.63
N ILE A 81 11.73 2.57 1.92
CA ILE A 81 11.10 3.80 2.38
C ILE A 81 11.92 4.53 3.45
N VAL A 82 11.92 5.86 3.37
CA VAL A 82 12.40 6.74 4.43
C VAL A 82 11.22 7.40 5.11
N LYS A 83 11.03 7.14 6.40
CA LYS A 83 9.95 7.72 7.21
C LYS A 83 10.37 9.07 7.77
N SER A 84 9.51 10.07 7.62
CA SER A 84 9.61 11.37 8.27
C SER A 84 8.44 11.52 9.25
N VAL A 85 8.71 12.04 10.45
CA VAL A 85 7.69 12.26 11.47
C VAL A 85 7.69 13.74 11.81
N ALA A 86 6.59 14.43 11.53
CA ALA A 86 6.35 15.74 12.10
C ALA A 86 5.98 15.54 13.58
N GLN A 87 6.89 15.90 14.50
CA GLN A 87 6.57 15.92 15.93
C GLN A 87 6.05 17.31 16.29
N ASN A 88 4.74 17.51 16.24
CA ASN A 88 4.13 18.54 17.08
C ASN A 88 4.01 17.95 18.49
N THR A 89 5.07 18.01 19.30
CA THR A 89 4.91 17.76 20.73
C THR A 89 3.98 18.83 21.30
N PRO A 90 2.77 18.50 21.79
CA PRO A 90 2.06 19.47 22.60
C PRO A 90 2.93 19.75 23.84
N ASP A 91 3.16 21.01 24.16
CA ASP A 91 3.93 21.52 25.32
C ASP A 91 3.41 21.03 26.70
N LYS A 92 2.49 20.06 26.73
CA LYS A 92 1.80 19.57 27.92
C LYS A 92 1.72 18.04 27.89
N MET A 93 2.85 17.36 28.09
CA MET A 93 2.80 15.99 28.63
C MET A 93 2.13 16.06 30.01
N ARG A 94 0.84 15.71 30.07
CA ARG A 94 0.12 15.57 31.32
C ARG A 94 0.53 14.24 31.96
N PHE A 95 1.33 14.31 33.01
CA PHE A 95 1.66 13.17 33.85
C PHE A 95 0.37 12.59 34.45
N SER A 96 0.06 11.31 34.17
CA SER A 96 -1.07 10.58 34.78
C SER A 96 -0.52 9.43 35.63
N LEU A 97 -1.02 9.31 36.87
CA LEU A 97 -0.67 8.22 37.81
C LEU A 97 -1.35 6.89 37.48
N PHE A 98 -2.34 6.90 36.58
CA PHE A 98 -2.92 5.71 35.98
C PHE A 98 -2.39 5.61 34.55
N ALA A 99 -1.92 4.43 34.16
CA ALA A 99 -1.58 4.14 32.77
C ALA A 99 -2.84 4.39 31.93
N GLN A 100 -2.88 5.51 31.21
CA GLN A 100 -3.80 5.61 30.09
C GLN A 100 -3.33 4.52 29.13
N SER A 101 -4.07 3.42 29.04
CA SER A 101 -3.82 2.40 28.03
C SER A 101 -3.88 3.11 26.69
N GLN A 102 -2.72 3.33 26.07
CA GLN A 102 -2.64 3.95 24.75
C GLN A 102 -3.18 2.94 23.74
N ALA A 103 -4.50 2.94 23.56
CA ALA A 103 -5.19 2.16 22.53
C ALA A 103 -5.22 2.91 21.18
N CYS A 104 -4.61 4.10 21.11
CA CYS A 104 -4.54 4.88 19.89
C CYS A 104 -3.30 4.43 19.09
N SER A 105 -3.50 3.63 18.04
CA SER A 105 -2.46 3.45 17.03
C SER A 105 -2.29 4.76 16.27
N LEU A 106 -1.04 5.16 16.02
CA LEU A 106 -0.77 6.25 15.09
C LEU A 106 -1.41 5.92 13.72
N PRO A 107 -1.87 6.94 12.95
CA PRO A 107 -2.29 6.71 11.57
C PRO A 107 -1.14 6.06 10.78
N ALA A 108 -1.49 5.27 9.77
CA ALA A 108 -0.50 4.70 8.87
C ALA A 108 0.26 5.85 8.17
N PRO A 109 1.59 5.74 7.98
CA PRO A 109 2.33 6.74 7.25
C PRO A 109 1.79 6.92 5.83
N GLU A 110 1.72 8.16 5.35
CA GLU A 110 1.26 8.47 3.98
C GLU A 110 2.46 8.75 3.05
N PRO A 111 2.43 8.29 1.79
CA PRO A 111 3.48 8.60 0.83
C PRO A 111 3.46 10.10 0.46
N ILE A 112 4.64 10.66 0.20
CA ILE A 112 4.81 12.04 -0.29
C ILE A 112 4.74 12.08 -1.82
N GLN A 113 5.15 10.99 -2.49
CA GLN A 113 5.25 10.89 -3.94
C GLN A 113 4.02 10.21 -4.55
N SER A 114 3.79 10.50 -5.83
CA SER A 114 2.75 9.91 -6.66
C SER A 114 3.38 9.09 -7.78
N ILE A 115 2.76 7.99 -8.19
CA ILE A 115 3.16 7.24 -9.39
C ILE A 115 2.65 8.00 -10.62
N THR A 116 3.55 8.25 -11.57
CA THR A 116 3.22 8.94 -12.82
C THR A 116 3.36 8.06 -14.05
N HIS A 117 4.22 7.05 -13.99
CA HIS A 117 4.41 6.09 -15.06
C HIS A 117 4.79 4.71 -14.50
N ILE A 118 4.25 3.66 -15.10
CA ILE A 118 4.74 2.29 -14.95
C ILE A 118 4.74 1.67 -16.35
N SER A 119 5.86 1.05 -16.74
CA SER A 119 5.95 0.23 -17.95
C SER A 119 6.54 -1.13 -17.61
N LEU A 120 6.07 -2.20 -18.27
CA LEU A 120 6.61 -3.54 -18.11
C LEU A 120 7.00 -4.07 -19.48
N VAL A 121 8.26 -4.45 -19.68
CA VAL A 121 8.72 -5.03 -20.94
C VAL A 121 9.23 -6.45 -20.71
N SER A 122 9.09 -7.31 -21.72
CA SER A 122 9.72 -8.64 -21.73
C SER A 122 10.89 -8.66 -22.72
N ASP A 123 11.93 -9.40 -22.37
CA ASP A 123 13.07 -9.71 -23.23
C ASP A 123 12.72 -10.63 -24.43
N ASN A 124 11.59 -11.32 -24.36
CA ASN A 124 11.08 -12.23 -25.37
C ASN A 124 9.69 -11.77 -25.87
N ALA A 125 9.27 -12.27 -27.03
CA ALA A 125 7.91 -12.03 -27.50
C ALA A 125 6.92 -12.65 -26.51
N TYR A 126 5.94 -11.86 -26.05
CA TYR A 126 4.88 -12.35 -25.15
C TYR A 126 3.81 -13.08 -25.96
N THR A 127 3.41 -12.48 -27.08
CA THR A 127 2.59 -13.06 -28.14
C THR A 127 3.05 -12.52 -29.49
N ASP A 128 2.49 -13.01 -30.59
CA ASP A 128 2.75 -12.44 -31.92
C ASP A 128 2.37 -10.95 -32.04
N GLU A 129 1.41 -10.48 -31.22
CA GLU A 129 0.99 -9.06 -31.16
C GLU A 129 1.93 -8.20 -30.29
N TYR A 130 2.63 -8.82 -29.34
CA TYR A 130 3.53 -8.17 -28.39
C TYR A 130 4.94 -8.77 -28.52
N PRO A 131 5.72 -8.35 -29.54
CA PRO A 131 7.09 -8.82 -29.73
C PRO A 131 8.02 -8.38 -28.59
N ALA A 132 9.21 -8.99 -28.52
CA ALA A 132 10.23 -8.66 -27.52
C ALA A 132 10.49 -7.14 -27.43
N GLY A 133 10.55 -6.62 -26.21
CA GLY A 133 10.71 -5.20 -25.90
C GLY A 133 9.43 -4.36 -26.01
N SER A 134 8.28 -4.95 -26.32
CA SER A 134 6.99 -4.25 -26.26
C SER A 134 6.59 -3.97 -24.81
N ASP A 135 5.91 -2.85 -24.59
CA ASP A 135 5.27 -2.54 -23.31
C ASP A 135 4.02 -3.42 -23.15
N LEU A 136 4.01 -4.20 -22.07
CA LEU A 136 2.96 -5.13 -21.71
C LEU A 136 1.96 -4.53 -20.73
N SER A 137 2.05 -3.23 -20.41
CA SER A 137 1.19 -2.59 -19.39
C SER A 137 -0.32 -2.76 -19.64
N GLU A 138 -0.75 -2.94 -20.90
CA GLU A 138 -2.14 -3.23 -21.25
C GLU A 138 -2.60 -4.64 -20.83
N LEU A 139 -1.65 -5.56 -20.70
CA LEU A 139 -1.86 -6.95 -20.30
C LEU A 139 -1.69 -7.15 -18.79
N ILE A 140 -1.53 -6.08 -18.02
CA ILE A 140 -1.28 -6.12 -16.58
C ILE A 140 -2.45 -5.54 -15.81
N ALA A 141 -2.81 -6.21 -14.73
CA ALA A 141 -3.73 -5.70 -13.73
C ALA A 141 -3.04 -5.59 -12.36
N VAL A 142 -3.55 -4.65 -11.55
CA VAL A 142 -2.99 -4.28 -10.24
C VAL A 142 -3.79 -4.94 -9.13
N TYR A 143 -3.09 -5.59 -8.19
CA TYR A 143 -3.67 -6.03 -6.92
C TYR A 143 -3.57 -4.93 -5.87
N GLY A 144 -4.70 -4.64 -5.24
CA GLY A 144 -4.76 -3.92 -3.98
C GLY A 144 -4.60 -4.83 -2.77
N TYR A 145 -4.97 -4.34 -1.60
CA TYR A 145 -4.83 -5.12 -0.36
C TYR A 145 -5.74 -6.37 -0.32
N HIS A 146 -6.93 -6.32 -0.95
CA HIS A 146 -7.92 -7.41 -0.92
C HIS A 146 -8.62 -7.68 -2.27
N SER A 147 -8.26 -6.97 -3.33
CA SER A 147 -8.96 -7.12 -4.61
C SER A 147 -8.11 -6.60 -5.77
N VAL A 148 -8.44 -7.07 -6.97
CA VAL A 148 -8.00 -6.46 -8.23
C VAL A 148 -8.55 -5.03 -8.31
N GLU A 149 -7.69 -4.03 -8.47
CA GLU A 149 -8.07 -2.61 -8.55
C GLU A 149 -8.40 -2.15 -9.97
N GLY A 150 -7.89 -2.86 -10.99
CA GLY A 150 -8.09 -2.53 -12.39
C GLY A 150 -6.89 -2.93 -13.25
N ASN A 151 -6.91 -2.52 -14.52
CA ASN A 151 -5.72 -2.61 -15.37
C ASN A 151 -4.66 -1.56 -14.92
N LEU A 152 -3.42 -1.77 -15.31
CA LEU A 152 -2.30 -0.92 -14.91
C LEU A 152 -2.40 0.51 -15.50
N GLN A 153 -2.90 0.64 -16.73
CA GLN A 153 -3.02 1.95 -17.37
C GLN A 153 -4.00 2.87 -16.65
N ASP A 154 -5.18 2.38 -16.30
CA ASP A 154 -6.20 3.12 -15.54
C ASP A 154 -5.70 3.45 -14.14
N PHE A 155 -4.99 2.51 -13.51
CA PHE A 155 -4.35 2.73 -12.21
C PHE A 155 -3.38 3.91 -12.28
N VAL A 156 -2.42 3.90 -13.22
CA VAL A 156 -1.43 4.97 -13.40
C VAL A 156 -2.08 6.28 -13.82
N ALA A 157 -3.11 6.24 -14.68
CA ALA A 157 -3.83 7.44 -15.12
C ALA A 157 -4.50 8.21 -13.97
N SER A 158 -4.82 7.53 -12.87
CA SER A 158 -5.34 8.16 -11.65
C SER A 158 -4.27 8.90 -10.83
N GLN A 159 -2.99 8.78 -11.21
CA GLN A 159 -1.83 9.28 -10.47
C GLN A 159 -1.87 8.89 -8.98
N PRO A 160 -1.88 7.58 -8.69
CA PRO A 160 -2.11 7.11 -7.34
C PRO A 160 -0.89 7.43 -6.46
N PRO A 161 -1.10 7.61 -5.15
CA PRO A 161 0.02 7.76 -4.23
C PRO A 161 0.96 6.54 -4.31
N ALA A 162 2.26 6.79 -4.21
CA ALA A 162 3.26 5.74 -4.32
C ALA A 162 3.11 4.73 -3.18
N ARG A 163 3.19 3.43 -3.51
CA ARG A 163 2.88 2.35 -2.57
C ARG A 163 4.14 1.67 -2.07
N GLU A 164 4.10 1.25 -0.81
CA GLU A 164 5.10 0.36 -0.22
C GLU A 164 5.14 -0.99 -0.95
N TRP A 165 3.98 -1.43 -1.49
CA TRP A 165 3.83 -2.68 -2.22
C TRP A 165 3.03 -2.45 -3.50
N LEU A 166 3.57 -2.88 -4.64
CA LEU A 166 2.85 -2.99 -5.90
C LEU A 166 2.84 -4.44 -6.35
N ARG A 167 1.65 -4.96 -6.64
CA ARG A 167 1.43 -6.34 -7.08
C ARG A 167 0.75 -6.32 -8.42
N LEU A 168 1.34 -7.03 -9.36
CA LEU A 168 0.95 -7.03 -10.76
C LEU A 168 0.73 -8.47 -11.21
N PHE A 169 -0.24 -8.67 -12.10
CA PHE A 169 -0.50 -9.98 -12.71
C PHE A 169 -0.94 -9.81 -14.15
N PHE A 170 -0.65 -10.83 -14.94
CA PHE A 170 -1.02 -10.89 -16.34
C PHE A 170 -2.54 -11.13 -16.47
N THR A 171 -3.13 -10.57 -17.52
CA THR A 171 -4.56 -10.75 -17.86
C THR A 171 -4.75 -11.56 -19.14
N LEU A 172 -3.67 -11.87 -19.84
CA LEU A 172 -3.64 -12.63 -21.08
C LEU A 172 -2.61 -13.75 -20.96
N GLU A 173 -2.94 -14.94 -21.47
CA GLU A 173 -2.02 -16.06 -21.54
C GLU A 173 -0.86 -15.78 -22.52
N PRO A 174 0.40 -16.05 -22.14
CA PRO A 174 1.54 -15.91 -23.06
C PRO A 174 1.55 -17.04 -24.10
N GLN A 175 2.01 -16.73 -25.31
CA GLN A 175 2.20 -17.72 -26.38
C GLN A 175 3.55 -18.44 -26.27
N TYR A 176 4.52 -17.81 -25.61
CA TYR A 176 5.87 -18.31 -25.41
C TYR A 176 6.13 -18.52 -23.92
N GLU A 177 6.99 -19.47 -23.58
CA GLU A 177 7.09 -19.91 -22.18
C GLU A 177 8.07 -19.07 -21.35
N ARG A 178 9.17 -18.56 -21.93
CA ARG A 178 10.27 -17.96 -21.16
C ARG A 178 10.32 -16.46 -21.30
N HIS A 179 10.36 -15.79 -20.15
CA HIS A 179 10.41 -14.33 -20.04
C HIS A 179 11.27 -13.88 -18.86
N THR A 180 12.15 -12.93 -19.13
CA THR A 180 12.65 -11.97 -18.15
C THR A 180 11.88 -10.67 -18.35
N PHE A 181 11.35 -10.13 -17.26
CA PHE A 181 10.60 -8.88 -17.29
C PHE A 181 11.42 -7.75 -16.67
N THR A 182 11.37 -6.58 -17.28
CA THR A 182 11.92 -5.35 -16.72
C THR A 182 10.78 -4.38 -16.49
N ILE A 183 10.65 -3.88 -15.27
CA ILE A 183 9.69 -2.85 -14.90
C ILE A 183 10.39 -1.51 -14.69
N THR A 184 9.77 -0.46 -15.21
CA THR A 184 10.15 0.94 -14.93
C THR A 184 9.02 1.59 -14.16
N VAL A 185 9.34 2.27 -13.07
CA VAL A 185 8.40 3.08 -12.26
C VAL A 185 8.94 4.51 -12.19
N GLU A 186 8.11 5.48 -12.56
CA GLU A 186 8.44 6.90 -12.46
C GLU A 186 7.52 7.61 -11.47
N LEU A 187 8.11 8.45 -10.62
CA LEU A 187 7.41 9.25 -9.62
C LEU A 187 7.33 10.72 -10.02
N ASP A 188 6.39 11.44 -9.42
CA ASP A 188 6.13 12.86 -9.67
C ASP A 188 7.28 13.81 -9.26
N ASP A 189 8.20 13.35 -8.41
CA ASP A 189 9.43 14.06 -8.08
C ASP A 189 10.56 13.86 -9.10
N GLY A 190 10.32 13.10 -10.17
CA GLY A 190 11.27 12.79 -11.22
C GLY A 190 12.16 11.57 -10.95
N SER A 191 11.94 10.86 -9.84
CA SER A 191 12.63 9.60 -9.56
C SER A 191 12.20 8.52 -10.56
N VAL A 192 13.18 7.74 -11.04
CA VAL A 192 12.96 6.63 -11.97
C VAL A 192 13.64 5.38 -11.42
N PHE A 193 12.87 4.30 -11.29
CA PHE A 193 13.35 3.02 -10.80
C PHE A 193 13.16 1.96 -11.88
N VAL A 194 14.24 1.27 -12.23
CA VAL A 194 14.24 0.16 -13.19
C VAL A 194 14.63 -1.11 -12.45
N LYS A 195 13.80 -2.16 -12.56
CA LYS A 195 14.00 -3.42 -11.87
C LYS A 195 13.73 -4.60 -12.79
N ASP A 196 14.59 -5.61 -12.69
CA ASP A 196 14.45 -6.86 -13.41
C ASP A 196 13.82 -7.91 -12.50
N PHE A 197 12.94 -8.73 -13.06
CA PHE A 197 12.43 -9.93 -12.41
C PHE A 197 13.29 -11.14 -12.78
N PRO A 198 13.32 -12.20 -11.97
CA PRO A 198 13.96 -13.46 -12.36
C PRO A 198 13.34 -14.03 -13.64
N GLU A 199 14.06 -14.90 -14.36
CA GLU A 199 13.48 -15.61 -15.51
C GLU A 199 12.30 -16.49 -15.04
N LEU A 200 11.17 -16.33 -15.72
CA LEU A 200 9.94 -17.08 -15.48
C LEU A 200 9.65 -18.00 -16.66
N ALA A 201 9.31 -19.25 -16.36
CA ALA A 201 8.78 -20.20 -17.33
C ALA A 201 7.25 -20.30 -17.16
N LEU A 202 6.51 -19.48 -17.90
CA LEU A 202 5.06 -19.39 -17.88
C LEU A 202 4.44 -20.47 -18.77
N MET A 203 3.60 -21.33 -18.19
CA MET A 203 2.89 -22.39 -18.89
C MET A 203 1.39 -22.07 -19.02
N PRO A 204 0.68 -22.71 -19.97
CA PRO A 204 -0.78 -22.69 -20.02
C PRO A 204 -1.43 -23.08 -18.70
N SER A 205 -2.60 -22.50 -18.41
CA SER A 205 -3.36 -22.81 -17.20
C SER A 205 -3.76 -24.29 -17.16
N ILE A 206 -3.56 -24.93 -16.02
CA ILE A 206 -4.02 -26.30 -15.80
C ILE A 206 -5.54 -26.24 -15.57
N THR A 207 -6.32 -26.32 -16.64
CA THR A 207 -7.77 -26.47 -16.53
C THR A 207 -8.06 -27.84 -15.95
N THR A 208 -8.27 -27.92 -14.64
CA THR A 208 -8.75 -29.15 -14.02
C THR A 208 -10.20 -29.32 -14.46
N GLN A 209 -10.46 -30.20 -15.43
CA GLN A 209 -11.83 -30.59 -15.76
C GLN A 209 -12.47 -31.18 -14.50
N GLN A 210 -13.39 -30.44 -13.89
CA GLN A 210 -14.33 -30.94 -12.87
C GLN A 210 -15.61 -31.42 -13.54
#